data_AF-A0A257LIT0-F1
#
_entry.id   AF-A0A257LIT0-F1
#
_cell.length_a   1.000
_cell.length_b   1.000
_cell.length_c   1.000
_cell.angle_alpha   90.00
_cell.angle_beta   90.00
_cell.angle_gamma   90.00
#
_symmetry.space_group_name_H-M   'P 1'
#
loop_
_entity.id
_entity.type
_entity.pdbx_description
1 polymer ?
#
loop_
_entity_poly.entity_id
_entity_poly.type
_entity_poly.pdbx_seq_one_letter_code
_entity_poly.pdbx_strand_id
1 'polypeptide(L)'
;MQRRLFITTPLLAGLPAWAHHGWSSFDQGRPLYLEGKVVQVAWRNPHAELKLDLPADGLKLPADLATRTLPAQTAPVDGPALLKAAQLPTRKDRRWEIELAPISRMQAWGVPEIKVGDTVAMLGFTFTAEKGDAVLRVEYLFAGGKTYGLRSSPA
;
A
#
# COMPACT_ATOMS: atom_id res chain seq x y z
N MET A 1 15.43 47.35 21.94
CA MET A 1 15.01 46.45 20.84
C MET A 1 15.65 45.08 21.06
N GLN A 2 14.91 44.10 21.58
CA GLN A 2 15.39 42.71 21.69
C GLN A 2 14.72 41.86 20.59
N ARG A 3 15.51 41.40 19.61
CA ARG A 3 15.06 40.44 18.60
C ARG A 3 15.18 39.04 19.21
N ARG A 4 14.04 38.47 19.61
CA ARG A 4 13.93 37.05 19.96
C ARG A 4 13.98 36.24 18.66
N LEU A 5 15.08 35.53 18.43
CA LEU A 5 15.16 34.49 17.39
C LEU A 5 14.38 33.27 17.89
N PHE A 6 13.23 33.02 17.26
CA PHE A 6 12.57 31.72 17.34
C PHE A 6 13.29 30.78 16.37
N ILE A 7 14.05 29.83 16.91
CA ILE A 7 14.54 28.68 16.14
C ILE A 7 13.39 27.67 16.14
N THR A 8 12.70 27.54 15.01
CA THR A 8 11.78 26.43 14.76
C THR A 8 12.59 25.19 14.38
N THR A 9 12.70 24.25 15.32
CA THR A 9 13.25 22.91 15.06
C THR A 9 12.31 22.17 14.10
N PRO A 10 12.75 21.70 12.92
CA PRO A 10 11.92 20.84 12.10
C PRO A 10 11.88 19.46 12.76
N LEU A 11 10.70 19.05 13.21
CA LEU A 11 10.46 17.69 13.69
C LEU A 11 10.43 16.77 12.46
N LEU A 12 11.57 16.20 12.07
CA LEU A 12 11.60 15.07 11.13
C LEU A 12 11.04 13.84 11.85
N ALA A 13 9.73 13.64 11.76
CA ALA A 13 9.12 12.35 12.06
C ALA A 13 9.61 11.35 10.99
N GLY A 14 10.63 10.56 11.34
CA GLY A 14 11.04 9.42 10.53
C GLY A 14 9.90 8.41 10.48
N LEU A 15 9.40 8.11 9.29
CA LEU A 15 8.54 6.95 9.07
C LEU A 15 9.34 5.70 9.47
N PRO A 16 8.77 4.75 10.22
CA PRO A 16 9.45 3.49 10.51
C PRO A 16 9.81 2.82 9.17
N ALA A 17 11.06 2.43 8.98
CA ALA A 17 11.53 1.88 7.71
C ALA A 17 11.15 0.40 7.57
N TRP A 18 9.94 0.14 7.07
CA TRP A 18 9.45 -1.21 6.79
C TRP A 18 10.07 -1.83 5.53
N ALA A 19 10.65 -0.96 4.72
CA ALA A 19 11.29 -1.21 3.43
C ALA A 19 12.40 -2.27 3.41
N HIS A 20 12.81 -2.84 4.56
CA HIS A 20 13.84 -3.88 4.67
C HIS A 20 13.31 -5.24 5.13
N HIS A 21 12.00 -5.39 5.38
CA HIS A 21 11.41 -6.66 5.78
C HIS A 21 10.95 -7.45 4.54
N GLY A 22 11.39 -8.71 4.44
CA GLY A 22 10.95 -9.60 3.38
C GLY A 22 9.47 -9.96 3.49
N TRP A 23 8.91 -10.52 2.43
CA TRP A 23 7.51 -10.98 2.39
C TRP A 23 7.14 -11.97 3.52
N SER A 24 8.12 -12.66 4.10
CA SER A 24 7.93 -13.59 5.22
C SER A 24 7.42 -12.94 6.51
N SER A 25 7.57 -11.62 6.65
CA SER A 25 7.01 -10.89 7.79
C SER A 25 5.49 -10.75 7.72
N PHE A 26 4.88 -10.95 6.54
CA PHE A 26 3.46 -10.74 6.30
C PHE A 26 2.71 -12.06 6.15
N ASP A 27 1.45 -12.07 6.59
CA ASP A 27 0.56 -13.21 6.46
C ASP A 27 0.00 -13.28 5.03
N GLN A 28 0.74 -13.98 4.17
CA GLN A 28 0.37 -14.17 2.77
C GLN A 28 -0.84 -15.11 2.57
N GLY A 29 -1.32 -15.77 3.63
CA GLY A 29 -2.53 -16.58 3.61
C GLY A 29 -3.82 -15.78 3.78
N ARG A 30 -3.73 -14.49 4.13
CA ARG A 30 -4.88 -13.60 4.35
C ARG A 30 -4.75 -12.31 3.52
N PRO A 31 -5.03 -12.36 2.22
CA PRO A 31 -5.02 -11.15 1.39
C PRO A 31 -6.10 -10.17 1.85
N LEU A 32 -5.69 -8.94 2.13
CA LEU A 32 -6.57 -7.85 2.53
C LEU A 32 -6.80 -6.89 1.37
N TYR A 33 -8.04 -6.47 1.21
CA TYR A 33 -8.42 -5.38 0.31
C TYR A 33 -8.52 -4.07 1.10
N LEU A 34 -7.85 -3.03 0.63
CA LEU A 34 -8.00 -1.66 1.11
C LEU A 34 -8.33 -0.72 -0.07
N GLU A 35 -9.16 0.27 0.20
CA GLU A 35 -9.40 1.43 -0.66
C GLU A 35 -9.41 2.68 0.22
N GLY A 36 -8.81 3.76 -0.26
CA GLY A 36 -8.79 4.99 0.52
C GLY A 36 -8.19 6.17 -0.22
N LYS A 37 -8.26 7.32 0.45
CA LYS A 37 -7.65 8.56 -0.04
C LYS A 37 -6.23 8.67 0.46
N VAL A 38 -5.31 9.01 -0.44
CA VAL A 38 -3.91 9.27 -0.10
C VAL A 38 -3.80 10.60 0.63
N VAL A 39 -3.29 10.57 1.85
CA VAL A 39 -3.10 11.75 2.70
C VAL A 39 -1.63 12.11 2.91
N GLN A 40 -0.71 11.19 2.61
CA GLN A 40 0.72 11.42 2.60
C GLN A 40 1.39 10.50 1.59
N VAL A 41 2.46 10.98 0.95
CA VAL A 41 3.26 10.23 -0.03
C VAL A 41 4.74 10.40 0.31
N ALA A 42 5.49 9.31 0.27
CA ALA A 42 6.93 9.31 0.19
C ALA A 42 7.35 8.54 -1.07
N TRP A 43 7.50 9.25 -2.19
CA TRP A 43 7.85 8.66 -3.48
C TRP A 43 9.37 8.66 -3.70
N ARG A 44 10.08 7.77 -2.98
CA ARG A 44 11.54 7.73 -2.96
C ARG A 44 12.06 6.31 -2.77
N ASN A 45 13.36 6.11 -2.96
CA ASN A 45 14.02 4.85 -2.58
C ASN A 45 14.12 4.75 -1.05
N PRO A 46 14.11 3.54 -0.47
CA PRO A 46 14.08 2.21 -1.12
C PRO A 46 12.70 1.74 -1.63
N HIS A 47 11.61 2.12 -0.97
CA HIS A 47 10.24 1.79 -1.34
C HIS A 47 9.39 3.07 -1.38
N ALA A 48 8.45 3.13 -2.31
CA ALA A 48 7.42 4.16 -2.24
C ALA A 48 6.43 3.82 -1.11
N GLU A 49 6.09 4.81 -0.30
CA GLU A 49 5.18 4.64 0.82
C GLU A 49 4.02 5.63 0.72
N LEU A 50 2.83 5.19 1.12
CA LEU A 50 1.65 6.04 1.23
C LEU A 50 1.10 6.00 2.65
N LYS A 51 0.42 7.06 3.05
CA LYS A 51 -0.56 6.99 4.13
C LYS A 51 -1.95 7.12 3.54
N LEU A 52 -2.79 6.13 3.78
CA LEU A 52 -4.20 6.15 3.38
C LEU A 52 -5.08 6.55 4.54
N ASP A 53 -6.11 7.35 4.25
CA ASP A 53 -7.30 7.49 5.09
C ASP A 53 -8.41 6.65 4.45
N LEU A 54 -8.85 5.64 5.19
CA LEU A 54 -9.92 4.74 4.77
C LEU A 54 -11.28 5.46 4.85
N PRO A 55 -12.26 5.05 4.01
CA PRO A 55 -13.59 5.64 4.01
C PRO A 55 -14.26 5.57 5.38
N ALA A 56 -14.92 6.66 5.77
CA ALA A 56 -15.55 6.78 7.09
C ALA A 56 -16.78 5.88 7.26
N ASP A 57 -17.46 5.53 6.16
CA ASP A 57 -18.57 4.57 6.11
C ASP A 57 -18.11 3.11 6.08
N GLY A 58 -16.80 2.87 6.12
CA GLY A 58 -16.19 1.56 6.16
C GLY A 58 -15.82 1.00 4.77
N LEU A 59 -14.93 0.01 4.79
CA LEU A 59 -14.51 -0.69 3.58
C LEU A 59 -15.59 -1.65 3.09
N LYS A 60 -15.62 -1.86 1.77
CA LYS A 60 -16.44 -2.88 1.12
C LYS A 60 -15.58 -3.61 0.12
N LEU A 61 -15.77 -4.92 0.00
CA LEU A 61 -15.18 -5.67 -1.10
C LEU A 61 -15.94 -5.32 -2.39
N PRO A 62 -15.24 -4.91 -3.47
CA PRO A 62 -15.89 -4.73 -4.75
C PRO A 62 -16.45 -6.05 -5.26
N ALA A 63 -17.68 -6.03 -5.79
CA ALA A 63 -18.36 -7.23 -6.27
C ALA A 63 -17.62 -7.92 -7.43
N ASP A 64 -16.84 -7.15 -8.21
CA ASP A 64 -16.04 -7.61 -9.32
C ASP A 64 -14.64 -8.10 -8.90
N LEU A 65 -14.23 -7.91 -7.63
CA LEU A 65 -12.85 -8.13 -7.20
C LEU A 65 -12.34 -9.53 -7.54
N ALA A 66 -13.15 -10.57 -7.24
CA ALA A 66 -12.79 -11.97 -7.44
C ALA A 66 -12.60 -12.38 -8.92
N THR A 67 -13.04 -11.55 -9.86
CA THR A 67 -13.00 -11.82 -11.30
C THR A 67 -12.14 -10.83 -12.08
N ARG A 68 -11.46 -9.88 -11.41
CA ARG A 68 -10.57 -8.92 -12.07
C ARG A 68 -9.43 -9.63 -12.80
N THR A 69 -9.17 -9.16 -14.02
CA THR A 69 -7.96 -9.57 -14.76
C THR A 69 -6.73 -8.92 -14.12
N LEU A 70 -5.71 -9.74 -13.88
CA LEU A 70 -4.45 -9.31 -13.29
C LEU A 70 -3.34 -9.37 -14.34
N PRO A 71 -2.40 -8.41 -14.33
CA PRO A 71 -1.27 -8.46 -15.24
C PRO A 71 -0.30 -9.58 -14.83
N ALA A 72 0.38 -10.17 -15.81
CA ALA A 72 1.38 -11.21 -15.57
C ALA A 72 2.64 -10.61 -14.93
N GLN A 73 3.17 -11.28 -13.91
CA GLN A 73 4.43 -10.92 -13.26
C GLN A 73 5.45 -12.06 -13.43
N THR A 74 6.74 -11.76 -13.37
CA THR A 74 7.78 -12.81 -13.51
C THR A 74 7.74 -13.83 -12.37
N ALA A 75 7.29 -13.43 -11.18
CA ALA A 75 7.04 -14.33 -10.07
C ALA A 75 5.73 -15.11 -10.27
N PRO A 76 5.68 -16.41 -9.92
CA PRO A 76 4.50 -17.25 -10.11
C PRO A 76 3.44 -16.98 -9.02
N VAL A 77 2.78 -15.83 -9.10
CA VAL A 77 1.71 -15.44 -8.17
C VAL A 77 0.38 -16.00 -8.67
N ASP A 78 -0.30 -16.80 -7.85
CA ASP A 78 -1.69 -17.20 -8.10
C ASP A 78 -2.65 -16.05 -7.76
N GLY A 79 -2.64 -15.02 -8.61
CA GLY A 79 -3.47 -13.83 -8.47
C GLY A 79 -4.97 -14.13 -8.37
N PRO A 80 -5.55 -14.99 -9.24
CA PRO A 80 -6.95 -15.37 -9.13
C PRO A 80 -7.34 -15.99 -7.79
N ALA A 81 -6.49 -16.86 -7.20
CA ALA A 81 -6.73 -17.38 -5.87
C ALA A 81 -6.70 -16.28 -4.80
N LEU A 82 -5.74 -15.35 -4.88
CA LEU A 82 -5.65 -14.22 -3.96
C LEU A 82 -6.88 -13.30 -4.03
N LEU A 83 -7.39 -13.00 -5.23
CA LEU A 83 -8.60 -12.18 -5.39
C LEU A 83 -9.85 -12.86 -4.80
N LYS A 84 -9.96 -14.18 -4.95
CA LYS A 84 -11.08 -14.97 -4.38
C LYS A 84 -11.01 -15.06 -2.85
N ALA A 85 -9.81 -15.12 -2.29
CA ALA A 85 -9.57 -15.18 -0.85
C ALA A 85 -9.56 -13.79 -0.18
N ALA A 86 -9.68 -12.71 -0.98
CA ALA A 86 -9.61 -11.33 -0.48
C ALA A 86 -10.67 -11.08 0.59
N GLN A 87 -10.24 -10.44 1.68
CA GLN A 87 -11.10 -10.09 2.81
C GLN A 87 -10.81 -8.68 3.31
N LEU A 88 -11.67 -8.17 4.19
CA LEU A 88 -11.44 -6.88 4.86
C LEU A 88 -10.59 -7.06 6.13
N PRO A 89 -9.83 -6.03 6.55
CA PRO A 89 -9.21 -6.03 7.87
C PRO A 89 -10.27 -6.11 8.97
N THR A 90 -9.87 -6.68 10.10
CA THR A 90 -10.69 -6.78 11.32
C THR A 90 -10.44 -5.62 12.29
N ARG A 91 -9.28 -4.96 12.18
CA ARG A 91 -8.94 -3.76 12.92
C ARG A 91 -9.73 -2.52 12.47
N LYS A 92 -9.83 -1.51 13.34
CA LYS A 92 -10.66 -0.30 13.15
C LYS A 92 -9.87 0.96 12.81
N ASP A 93 -8.56 0.85 12.63
CA ASP A 93 -7.69 1.96 12.27
C ASP A 93 -8.14 2.59 10.95
N ARG A 94 -8.36 3.91 10.98
CA ARG A 94 -8.71 4.67 9.78
C ARG A 94 -7.51 5.02 8.92
N ARG A 95 -6.31 5.09 9.53
CA ARG A 95 -5.08 5.44 8.83
C ARG A 95 -4.19 4.23 8.69
N TRP A 96 -3.78 3.94 7.47
CA TRP A 96 -2.90 2.83 7.15
C TRP A 96 -1.64 3.33 6.46
N GLU A 97 -0.51 2.74 6.84
CA GLU A 97 0.74 2.84 6.11
C GLU A 97 0.76 1.78 5.01
N ILE A 98 1.08 2.20 3.80
CA ILE A 98 1.08 1.34 2.63
C ILE A 98 2.48 1.28 2.09
N GLU A 99 3.03 0.07 2.06
CA GLU A 99 4.32 -0.22 1.47
C GLU A 99 4.11 -0.70 0.03
N LEU A 100 4.48 0.13 -0.94
CA LEU A 100 4.47 -0.23 -2.36
C LEU A 100 5.77 -0.97 -2.72
N ALA A 101 5.97 -1.27 -4.00
CA ALA A 101 7.23 -1.81 -4.48
C ALA A 101 8.36 -0.76 -4.47
N PRO A 102 9.64 -1.19 -4.60
CA PRO A 102 10.74 -0.27 -4.87
C PRO A 102 10.48 0.60 -6.10
N ILE A 103 11.01 1.82 -6.10
CA ILE A 103 10.80 2.79 -7.20
C ILE A 103 11.18 2.21 -8.56
N SER A 104 12.26 1.44 -8.64
CA SER A 104 12.67 0.76 -9.88
C SER A 104 11.62 -0.21 -10.42
N ARG A 105 10.92 -0.93 -9.54
CA ARG A 105 9.81 -1.82 -9.93
C ARG A 105 8.58 -1.01 -10.33
N MET A 106 8.25 0.05 -9.58
CA MET A 106 7.15 0.95 -9.93
C MET A 106 7.36 1.55 -11.33
N GLN A 107 8.60 1.93 -11.67
CA GLN A 107 9.00 2.41 -12.99
C GLN A 107 8.88 1.32 -14.05
N ALA A 108 9.34 0.09 -13.78
CA ALA A 108 9.21 -1.04 -14.71
C ALA A 108 7.75 -1.35 -15.06
N TRP A 109 6.84 -1.16 -14.10
CA TRP A 109 5.38 -1.29 -14.30
C TRP A 109 4.72 -0.05 -14.92
N GLY A 110 5.45 1.04 -15.09
CA GLY A 110 4.89 2.31 -15.55
C GLY A 110 3.82 2.87 -14.61
N VAL A 111 3.97 2.65 -13.29
CA VAL A 111 3.06 3.23 -12.31
C VAL A 111 3.32 4.75 -12.25
N PRO A 112 2.33 5.60 -12.52
CA PRO A 112 2.49 7.03 -12.34
C PRO A 112 2.70 7.35 -10.86
N GLU A 113 3.42 8.43 -10.57
CA GLU A 113 3.56 8.91 -9.19
C GLU A 113 2.18 9.20 -8.60
N ILE A 114 1.85 8.50 -7.50
CA ILE A 114 0.63 8.68 -6.74
C ILE A 114 0.77 9.97 -5.92
N LYS A 115 -0.26 10.80 -5.90
CA LYS A 115 -0.26 12.11 -5.24
C LYS A 115 -1.21 12.12 -4.05
N VAL A 116 -0.92 13.03 -3.12
CA VAL A 116 -1.89 13.36 -2.05
C VAL A 116 -3.18 13.83 -2.71
N GLY A 117 -4.30 13.25 -2.28
CA GLY A 117 -5.61 13.51 -2.86
C GLY A 117 -6.14 12.38 -3.74
N ASP A 118 -5.27 11.54 -4.30
CA ASP A 118 -5.67 10.42 -5.14
C ASP A 118 -6.46 9.38 -4.32
N THR A 119 -7.45 8.76 -4.96
CA THR A 119 -8.09 7.55 -4.45
C THR A 119 -7.45 6.35 -5.13
N VAL A 120 -6.96 5.41 -4.32
CA VAL A 120 -6.35 4.17 -4.79
C VAL A 120 -6.92 2.99 -4.02
N ALA A 121 -6.96 1.84 -4.67
CA ALA A 121 -7.32 0.57 -4.05
C ALA A 121 -6.19 -0.43 -4.24
N MET A 122 -6.13 -1.44 -3.38
CA MET A 122 -5.08 -2.45 -3.44
C MET A 122 -5.50 -3.76 -2.78
N LEU A 123 -4.82 -4.82 -3.20
CA LEU A 123 -4.74 -6.09 -2.50
C LEU A 123 -3.33 -6.23 -1.92
N GLY A 124 -3.22 -6.66 -0.68
CA GLY A 124 -1.92 -6.85 -0.05
C GLY A 124 -2.00 -7.69 1.22
N PHE A 125 -0.93 -7.67 1.99
CA PHE A 125 -0.82 -8.46 3.20
C PHE A 125 -0.36 -7.59 4.36
N THR A 126 -0.84 -7.93 5.55
CA THR A 126 -0.44 -7.32 6.82
C THR A 126 0.17 -8.39 7.72
N PHE A 127 0.55 -8.03 8.93
CA PHE A 127 1.10 -8.97 9.90
C PHE A 127 0.08 -10.02 10.33
N THR A 128 0.58 -11.19 10.78
CA THR A 128 -0.27 -12.27 11.28
C THR A 128 -1.19 -11.79 12.39
N ALA A 129 -2.48 -12.13 12.25
CA ALA A 129 -3.55 -11.66 13.13
C ALA A 129 -3.64 -10.12 13.26
N GLU A 130 -3.12 -9.37 12.28
CA GLU A 130 -3.13 -7.90 12.21
C GLU A 130 -2.47 -7.22 13.43
N LYS A 131 -1.56 -7.92 14.11
CA LYS A 131 -0.85 -7.40 15.30
C LYS A 131 0.14 -6.31 14.91
N GLY A 132 0.25 -5.27 15.73
CA GLY A 132 1.19 -4.16 15.51
C GLY A 132 0.59 -3.04 14.66
N ASP A 133 1.43 -2.33 13.91
CA ASP A 133 1.00 -1.14 13.17
C ASP A 133 0.06 -1.47 12.01
N ALA A 134 -0.79 -0.51 11.64
CA ALA A 134 -1.75 -0.60 10.56
C ALA A 134 -1.06 -0.47 9.21
N VAL A 135 -0.52 -1.58 8.74
CA VAL A 135 0.30 -1.63 7.53
C VAL A 135 -0.29 -2.53 6.46
N LEU A 136 0.00 -2.22 5.20
CA LEU A 136 -0.21 -3.17 4.13
C LEU A 136 0.95 -3.14 3.14
N ARG A 137 1.57 -4.29 2.93
CA ARG A 137 2.48 -4.50 1.80
C ARG A 137 1.68 -4.90 0.57
N VAL A 138 1.80 -4.12 -0.51
CA VAL A 138 0.94 -4.28 -1.68
C VAL A 138 1.41 -5.40 -2.60
N GLU A 139 0.49 -6.30 -2.95
CA GLU A 139 0.65 -7.32 -3.99
C GLU A 139 0.11 -6.83 -5.33
N TYR A 140 -1.10 -6.25 -5.33
CA TYR A 140 -1.71 -5.63 -6.50
C TYR A 140 -2.19 -4.23 -6.17
N LEU A 141 -1.77 -3.26 -6.98
CA LEU A 141 -2.25 -1.88 -6.92
C LEU A 141 -3.30 -1.64 -8.01
N PHE A 142 -4.42 -1.03 -7.64
CA PHE A 142 -5.46 -0.56 -8.54
C PHE A 142 -5.49 0.98 -8.51
N ALA A 143 -5.02 1.61 -9.58
CA ALA A 143 -4.91 3.07 -9.66
C ALA A 143 -5.11 3.56 -11.10
N GLY A 144 -5.83 4.67 -11.28
CA GLY A 144 -6.05 5.27 -12.59
C GLY A 144 -6.70 4.33 -13.62
N GLY A 145 -7.59 3.43 -13.17
CA GLY A 145 -8.25 2.42 -14.02
C GLY A 145 -7.34 1.29 -14.49
N LYS A 146 -6.12 1.18 -13.95
CA LYS A 146 -5.15 0.13 -14.26
C LYS A 146 -4.85 -0.73 -13.05
N THR A 147 -4.42 -1.94 -13.30
CA THR A 147 -3.92 -2.88 -12.30
C THR A 147 -2.43 -3.08 -12.49
N TYR A 148 -1.67 -3.09 -11.39
CA TYR A 148 -0.23 -3.28 -11.37
C TYR A 148 0.13 -4.39 -10.38
N GLY A 149 0.94 -5.35 -10.81
CA GLY A 149 1.49 -6.37 -9.92
C GLY A 149 2.76 -5.86 -9.25
N LEU A 150 2.86 -5.91 -7.92
CA LEU A 150 3.98 -5.31 -7.18
C LEU A 150 4.93 -6.34 -6.53
N ARG A 151 4.67 -7.64 -6.72
CA ARG A 151 5.57 -8.73 -6.29
C ARG A 151 6.90 -8.70 -7.00
N SER A 152 6.87 -8.56 -8.33
CA SER A 152 8.03 -8.65 -9.21
C SER A 152 7.85 -7.80 -10.46
N SER A 153 8.79 -7.85 -11.40
CA SER A 153 8.69 -7.13 -12.67
C SER A 153 7.54 -7.67 -13.55
N PRO A 154 7.07 -6.90 -14.54
CA PRO A 154 6.18 -7.43 -15.58
C PRO A 154 6.81 -8.64 -16.27
N ALA A 155 5.99 -9.64 -16.61
CA ALA A 155 6.41 -10.80 -17.41
C ALA A 155 6.43 -10.50 -18.91
#